data_AF-A0A4V1VHC5-F1
#
_entry.id   AF-A0A4V1VHC5-F1
#
_cell.length_a   1.000
_cell.length_b   1.000
_cell.length_c   1.000
_cell.angle_alpha   90.00
_cell.angle_beta   90.00
_cell.angle_gamma   90.00
#
_symmetry.space_group_name_H-M   'P 1'
#
loop_
_entity.id
_entity.type
_entity.pdbx_description
1 polymer ?
#
loop_
_entity_poly.entity_id
_entity_poly.type
_entity_poly.pdbx_seq_one_letter_code
_entity_poly.pdbx_strand_id
1 'polypeptide(L)'
;MIRGSISLVIVGAILLGGLAVVVKGPQALTRYLPDRMAAVIDRGIGGLGSGKGAAQTAEDYLDDGADGLVARGEIAALAGNRPVFVKDVLSGYTTRVENDIPAEITMIRPISGCRLTPPLDGTSVGHVTAGTTGLALPLLTYGDADLAAAVQAMVDSYRAGTFASVEPPADIAFDTYDVAVTETGSPVYLVLESGPGNRIWNIHLSPGAQIERVVLLGGTHVGVANLDPVVPVEVLPGPAMGDCGIDPAYPLNPGNRIVQALKSGTASEKAEAEAQIAAQQDRTAAYNTWFRDSFGVAADETRAGLEGSSIAVVGQQPGEAEPKAVYAPIQGSRIRMTQDSYFEIQGQVAEGEGFAGRVMAIATSFASGDLTTLRQGVAF
;
A
#
# COMPACT_ATOMS: atom_id res chain seq x y z
N MET A 1 32.32 51.12 2.59
CA MET A 1 31.12 51.31 1.75
C MET A 1 30.81 50.11 0.82
N ILE A 2 31.30 48.88 1.09
CA ILE A 2 31.12 47.73 0.16
C ILE A 2 30.10 46.68 0.68
N ARG A 3 29.57 46.83 1.89
CA ARG A 3 28.56 45.89 2.45
C ARG A 3 27.10 46.24 2.14
N GLY A 4 26.81 47.44 1.63
CA GLY A 4 25.43 47.87 1.32
C GLY A 4 24.92 47.42 -0.06
N SER A 5 25.83 47.21 -1.02
CA SER A 5 25.47 46.86 -2.40
C SER A 5 25.08 45.38 -2.57
N ILE A 6 25.62 44.48 -1.76
CA ILE A 6 25.33 43.03 -1.86
C ILE A 6 23.91 42.72 -1.36
N SER A 7 23.44 43.36 -0.27
CA SER A 7 22.07 43.16 0.21
C SER A 7 21.00 43.71 -0.75
N LEU A 8 21.29 44.79 -1.46
CA LEU A 8 20.35 45.36 -2.45
C LEU A 8 20.19 44.45 -3.68
N VAL A 9 21.26 43.77 -4.10
CA VAL A 9 21.21 42.82 -5.23
C VAL A 9 20.42 41.57 -4.85
N ILE A 10 20.59 41.04 -3.63
CA ILE A 10 19.87 39.84 -3.18
C ILE A 10 18.38 40.14 -3.01
N VAL A 11 18.02 41.27 -2.39
CA VAL A 11 16.62 41.66 -2.22
C VAL A 11 15.97 41.97 -3.57
N GLY A 12 16.70 42.60 -4.49
CA GLY A 12 16.24 42.83 -5.87
C GLY A 12 15.98 41.53 -6.64
N ALA A 13 16.85 40.53 -6.49
CA ALA A 13 16.69 39.22 -7.12
C ALA A 13 15.48 38.43 -6.56
N ILE A 14 15.23 38.52 -5.24
CA ILE A 14 14.08 37.87 -4.60
C ILE A 14 12.77 38.53 -5.02
N LEU A 15 12.72 39.87 -5.12
CA LEU A 15 11.53 40.59 -5.57
C LEU A 15 11.24 40.33 -7.05
N LEU A 16 12.26 40.26 -7.91
CA LEU A 16 12.10 39.91 -9.33
C LEU A 16 11.67 38.45 -9.52
N GLY A 17 12.20 37.52 -8.71
CA GLY A 17 11.80 36.11 -8.71
C GLY A 17 10.34 35.93 -8.26
N GLY A 18 9.92 36.65 -7.22
CA GLY A 18 8.52 36.65 -6.75
C GLY A 18 7.55 37.22 -7.79
N LEU A 19 7.93 38.31 -8.47
CA LEU A 19 7.08 38.92 -9.51
C LEU A 19 6.92 37.98 -10.73
N ALA A 20 7.97 37.25 -11.10
CA ALA A 20 7.92 36.30 -12.21
C ALA A 20 6.98 35.11 -11.94
N VAL A 21 6.93 34.62 -10.69
CA VAL A 21 6.03 33.53 -10.26
C VAL A 21 4.56 33.97 -10.28
N VAL A 22 4.28 35.21 -9.85
CA VAL A 22 2.91 35.75 -9.81
C VAL A 22 2.37 36.06 -11.21
N VAL A 23 3.22 36.52 -12.14
CA VAL A 23 2.77 36.91 -13.50
C VAL A 23 2.69 35.74 -14.48
N LYS A 24 3.54 34.71 -14.35
CA LYS A 24 3.63 33.61 -15.34
C LYS A 24 3.15 32.24 -14.85
N GLY A 25 2.73 32.12 -13.59
CA GLY A 25 2.26 30.88 -13.00
C GLY A 25 3.38 29.84 -12.78
N PRO A 26 3.14 28.83 -11.94
CA PRO A 26 4.16 27.87 -11.49
C PRO A 26 4.74 26.98 -12.62
N GLN A 27 4.08 26.92 -13.78
CA GLN A 27 4.52 26.11 -14.93
C GLN A 27 5.67 26.72 -15.73
N ALA A 28 6.04 27.99 -15.51
CA ALA A 28 7.17 28.61 -16.19
C ALA A 28 8.52 28.25 -15.56
N LEU A 29 8.54 27.85 -14.27
CA LEU A 29 9.78 27.55 -13.54
C LEU A 29 10.36 26.18 -13.90
N THR A 30 9.53 25.23 -14.32
CA THR A 30 9.95 23.85 -14.64
C THR A 30 10.70 23.72 -15.97
N ARG A 31 10.60 24.71 -16.88
CA ARG A 31 11.35 24.69 -18.16
C ARG A 31 12.79 25.20 -18.08
N TYR A 32 13.20 25.82 -16.97
CA TYR A 32 14.50 26.48 -16.86
C TYR A 32 15.36 26.01 -15.69
N LEU A 33 14.91 25.02 -14.91
CA LEU A 33 15.69 24.48 -13.80
C LEU A 33 16.43 23.20 -14.24
N PRO A 34 17.76 23.14 -14.07
CA PRO A 34 18.51 21.90 -14.24
C PRO A 34 18.02 20.82 -13.26
N ASP A 35 17.95 19.56 -13.69
CA ASP A 35 17.40 18.41 -12.93
C ASP A 35 17.92 18.29 -11.48
N ARG A 36 19.12 18.81 -11.20
CA ARG A 36 19.74 18.81 -9.87
C ARG A 36 19.08 19.76 -8.86
N MET A 37 18.35 20.78 -9.31
CA MET A 37 17.60 21.69 -8.43
C MET A 37 16.19 21.18 -8.12
N ALA A 38 15.55 20.45 -9.04
CA ALA A 38 14.25 19.81 -8.78
C ALA A 38 14.36 18.78 -7.63
N ALA A 39 15.46 18.02 -7.59
CA ALA A 39 15.74 17.07 -6.51
C ALA A 39 15.99 17.71 -5.13
N VAL A 40 16.35 18.99 -5.06
CA VAL A 40 16.55 19.73 -3.81
C VAL A 40 15.25 20.35 -3.31
N ILE A 41 14.36 20.74 -4.23
CA ILE A 41 13.04 21.29 -3.90
C ILE A 41 12.09 20.16 -3.42
N ASP A 42 12.16 18.96 -4.00
CA ASP A 42 11.41 17.78 -3.51
C ASP A 42 11.85 17.35 -2.09
N ARG A 43 13.11 17.60 -1.70
CA ARG A 43 13.59 17.37 -0.33
C ARG A 43 13.16 18.44 0.68
N GLY A 44 12.64 19.59 0.23
CA GLY A 44 12.48 20.77 1.06
C GLY A 44 11.04 21.11 1.49
N ILE A 45 10.02 20.43 0.96
CA ILE A 45 8.61 20.82 1.17
C ILE A 45 7.84 19.85 2.09
N GLY A 46 8.40 18.68 2.40
CA GLY A 46 7.84 17.74 3.38
C GLY A 46 8.32 18.00 4.81
N GLY A 47 7.56 18.77 5.59
CA GLY A 47 7.57 18.68 7.06
C GLY A 47 8.34 19.76 7.83
N LEU A 48 7.65 20.87 8.14
CA LEU A 48 7.96 21.69 9.32
C LEU A 48 7.42 20.96 10.57
N GLY A 49 8.09 19.87 10.96
CA GLY A 49 7.85 19.13 12.18
C GLY A 49 9.08 19.21 13.10
N SER A 50 8.84 19.58 14.35
CA SER A 50 9.77 19.58 15.50
C SER A 50 11.02 18.71 15.34
N GLY A 51 12.20 19.33 15.34
CA GLY A 51 13.48 18.68 15.16
C GLY A 51 13.78 17.62 16.22
N LYS A 52 13.67 16.34 15.83
CA LYS A 52 14.61 15.31 16.27
C LYS A 52 15.90 15.53 15.48
N GLY A 53 17.06 15.47 16.15
CA GLY A 53 18.37 15.51 15.47
C GLY A 53 18.45 14.45 14.37
N ALA A 54 19.40 14.59 13.43
CA ALA A 54 19.59 13.64 12.34
C ALA A 54 19.58 12.20 12.88
N ALA A 55 18.51 11.47 12.59
CA ALA A 55 18.31 10.09 13.00
C ALA A 55 19.49 9.23 12.56
N GLN A 56 20.04 8.43 13.47
CA GLN A 56 21.26 7.67 13.24
C GLN A 56 20.99 6.19 12.95
N THR A 57 19.85 5.66 13.41
CA THR A 57 19.46 4.27 13.22
C THR A 57 18.07 4.13 12.61
N ALA A 58 17.71 2.92 12.13
CA ALA A 58 16.40 2.67 11.53
C ALA A 58 15.27 2.77 12.57
N GLU A 59 15.55 2.46 13.83
CA GLU A 59 14.62 2.55 14.96
C GLU A 59 14.17 3.99 15.23
N ASP A 60 14.99 4.99 14.93
CA ASP A 60 14.63 6.40 15.10
C ASP A 60 13.47 6.83 14.18
N TYR A 61 13.24 6.08 13.10
CA TYR A 61 12.16 6.27 12.12
C TYR A 61 10.92 5.41 12.41
N LEU A 62 10.92 4.65 13.50
CA LEU A 62 9.81 3.82 13.93
C LEU A 62 9.07 4.49 15.09
N ASP A 63 7.80 4.81 14.88
CA ASP A 63 6.94 5.42 15.89
C ASP A 63 5.94 4.42 16.46
N ASP A 64 5.78 4.45 17.78
CA ASP A 64 4.81 3.64 18.52
C ASP A 64 3.44 4.33 18.50
N GLY A 65 2.69 4.13 17.43
CA GLY A 65 1.43 4.83 17.13
C GLY A 65 0.21 4.27 17.87
N ALA A 66 -0.90 5.01 17.80
CA ALA A 66 -2.15 4.66 18.48
C ALA A 66 -2.79 3.35 17.98
N ASP A 67 -2.43 2.93 16.76
CA ASP A 67 -3.02 1.77 16.07
C ASP A 67 -1.97 0.72 15.65
N GLY A 68 -0.70 0.96 15.93
CA GLY A 68 0.38 0.08 15.51
C GLY A 68 1.71 0.80 15.42
N LEU A 69 2.74 0.04 15.00
CA LEU A 69 4.05 0.59 14.67
C LEU A 69 3.98 1.29 13.31
N VAL A 70 4.40 2.56 13.27
CA VAL A 70 4.31 3.43 12.09
C VAL A 70 5.70 3.82 11.61
N ALA A 71 6.00 3.56 10.35
CA ALA A 71 7.23 4.03 9.70
C ALA A 71 7.10 5.52 9.32
N ARG A 72 8.14 6.30 9.60
CA ARG A 72 8.22 7.75 9.28
C ARG A 72 9.34 8.13 8.31
N GLY A 73 9.94 7.15 7.66
CA GLY A 73 11.02 7.35 6.70
C GLY A 73 11.21 6.13 5.81
N GLU A 74 12.32 6.10 5.09
CA GLU A 74 12.68 5.02 4.17
C GLU A 74 13.20 3.78 4.92
N ILE A 75 12.34 3.20 5.75
CA ILE A 75 12.57 1.95 6.47
C ILE A 75 11.60 0.85 6.01
N ALA A 76 12.11 -0.37 6.02
CA ALA A 76 11.38 -1.61 5.79
C ALA A 76 11.26 -2.41 7.09
N ALA A 77 10.38 -3.41 7.09
CA ALA A 77 10.21 -4.33 8.21
C ALA A 77 10.92 -5.67 7.94
N LEU A 78 11.76 -6.12 8.88
CA LEU A 78 12.20 -7.51 8.99
C LEU A 78 11.24 -8.29 9.91
N ALA A 79 11.42 -9.61 9.98
CA ALA A 79 10.71 -10.48 10.93
C ALA A 79 10.78 -9.94 12.37
N GLY A 80 9.65 -10.00 13.07
CA GLY A 80 9.44 -9.38 14.37
C GLY A 80 9.25 -7.85 14.29
N ASN A 81 8.86 -7.33 13.12
CA ASN A 81 8.72 -5.90 12.82
C ASN A 81 9.96 -5.05 13.15
N ARG A 82 11.16 -5.64 13.03
CA ARG A 82 12.41 -4.92 13.27
C ARG A 82 12.68 -3.97 12.10
N PRO A 83 12.92 -2.66 12.35
CA PRO A 83 13.12 -1.71 11.28
C PRO A 83 14.52 -1.85 10.67
N VAL A 84 14.62 -1.69 9.36
CA VAL A 84 15.89 -1.63 8.61
C VAL A 84 15.79 -0.57 7.52
N PHE A 85 16.89 0.08 7.16
CA PHE A 85 16.84 1.02 6.03
C PHE A 85 16.62 0.28 4.71
N VAL A 86 15.74 0.81 3.86
CA VAL A 86 15.44 0.23 2.55
C VAL A 86 16.71 0.05 1.71
N LYS A 87 17.58 1.06 1.70
CA LYS A 87 18.86 1.04 0.97
C LYS A 87 19.79 -0.11 1.38
N ASP A 88 19.61 -0.69 2.57
CA ASP A 88 20.47 -1.74 3.10
C ASP A 88 20.00 -3.14 2.69
N VAL A 89 18.76 -3.26 2.18
CA VAL A 89 18.14 -4.54 1.81
C VAL A 89 17.70 -4.60 0.35
N LEU A 90 17.45 -3.45 -0.28
CA LEU A 90 16.93 -3.34 -1.64
C LEU A 90 17.71 -2.29 -2.45
N SER A 91 18.20 -2.68 -3.62
CA SER A 91 18.94 -1.81 -4.52
C SER A 91 18.04 -1.28 -5.64
N GLY A 92 18.19 0.00 -5.99
CA GLY A 92 17.47 0.62 -7.11
C GLY A 92 16.00 0.95 -6.82
N TYR A 93 15.61 1.00 -5.55
CA TYR A 93 14.24 1.27 -5.12
C TYR A 93 13.69 2.63 -5.60
N THR A 94 12.42 2.65 -5.98
CA THR A 94 11.66 3.84 -6.38
C THR A 94 10.19 3.67 -5.97
N THR A 95 9.54 4.79 -5.63
CA THR A 95 8.11 4.87 -5.31
C THR A 95 7.25 5.38 -6.47
N ARG A 96 7.86 5.71 -7.61
CA ARG A 96 7.16 6.21 -8.80
C ARG A 96 6.56 5.05 -9.58
N VAL A 97 5.33 4.68 -9.25
CA VAL A 97 4.62 3.53 -9.85
C VAL A 97 3.25 3.89 -10.44
N GLU A 98 2.82 5.13 -10.31
CA GLU A 98 1.48 5.62 -10.70
C GLU A 98 1.16 5.44 -12.20
N ASN A 99 2.18 5.27 -13.04
CA ASN A 99 2.05 5.04 -14.48
C ASN A 99 2.64 3.69 -14.92
N ASP A 100 2.97 2.80 -13.98
CA ASP A 100 3.58 1.52 -14.29
C ASP A 100 2.56 0.57 -14.90
N ILE A 101 2.82 0.16 -16.14
CA ILE A 101 1.94 -0.71 -16.91
C ILE A 101 2.58 -2.11 -17.00
N PRO A 102 1.93 -3.17 -16.50
CA PRO A 102 2.43 -4.53 -16.64
C PRO A 102 2.40 -4.97 -18.11
N ALA A 103 3.34 -5.84 -18.49
CA ALA A 103 3.36 -6.44 -19.83
C ALA A 103 2.32 -7.55 -19.99
N GLU A 104 2.00 -8.25 -18.90
CA GLU A 104 1.13 -9.42 -18.91
C GLU A 104 0.36 -9.51 -17.60
N ILE A 105 -0.93 -9.84 -17.72
CA ILE A 105 -1.82 -10.08 -16.58
C ILE A 105 -2.44 -11.45 -16.75
N THR A 106 -2.30 -12.29 -15.73
CA THR A 106 -2.94 -13.61 -15.66
C THR A 106 -3.87 -13.68 -14.47
N MET A 107 -5.07 -14.20 -14.70
CA MET A 107 -6.06 -14.36 -13.65
C MET A 107 -5.79 -15.61 -12.80
N ILE A 108 -5.74 -15.44 -11.49
CA ILE A 108 -5.73 -16.54 -10.52
C ILE A 108 -7.13 -16.71 -9.95
N ARG A 109 -7.53 -17.97 -9.75
CA ARG A 109 -8.76 -18.29 -9.01
C ARG A 109 -8.42 -18.50 -7.53
N PRO A 110 -9.19 -17.90 -6.61
CA PRO A 110 -9.12 -18.27 -5.20
C PRO A 110 -9.26 -19.78 -4.99
N ILE A 111 -8.62 -20.29 -3.95
CA ILE A 111 -8.78 -21.71 -3.60
C ILE A 111 -10.21 -21.98 -3.11
N SER A 112 -10.72 -23.17 -3.41
CA SER A 112 -11.99 -23.64 -2.86
C SER A 112 -11.74 -24.36 -1.53
N GLY A 113 -11.93 -23.68 -0.40
CA GLY A 113 -11.86 -24.27 0.93
C GLY A 113 -10.92 -23.54 1.89
N CYS A 114 -10.76 -24.11 3.09
CA CYS A 114 -10.06 -23.49 4.22
C CYS A 114 -8.68 -24.08 4.52
N ARG A 115 -8.10 -24.80 3.57
CA ARG A 115 -6.80 -25.47 3.75
C ARG A 115 -5.86 -25.06 2.63
N LEU A 116 -4.71 -24.52 3.03
CA LEU A 116 -3.61 -24.14 2.15
C LEU A 116 -2.64 -25.31 2.03
N THR A 117 -1.85 -25.33 0.97
CA THR A 117 -0.77 -26.32 0.84
C THR A 117 0.34 -25.98 1.84
N PRO A 118 0.70 -26.86 2.79
CA PRO A 118 1.74 -26.55 3.77
C PRO A 118 3.12 -26.39 3.10
N PRO A 119 4.06 -25.66 3.75
CA PRO A 119 5.44 -25.55 3.27
C PRO A 119 6.13 -26.91 3.17
N LEU A 120 7.07 -27.05 2.23
CA LEU A 120 7.92 -28.24 2.16
C LEU A 120 8.93 -28.26 3.31
N ASP A 121 9.36 -29.47 3.67
CA ASP A 121 10.43 -29.66 4.66
C ASP A 121 11.70 -28.92 4.23
N GLY A 122 12.25 -28.10 5.13
CA GLY A 122 13.47 -27.32 4.89
C GLY A 122 13.25 -25.96 4.24
N THR A 123 12.01 -25.56 3.95
CA THR A 123 11.66 -24.22 3.48
C THR A 123 11.54 -23.23 4.65
N SER A 124 12.02 -22.01 4.45
CA SER A 124 11.82 -20.91 5.40
C SER A 124 10.49 -20.19 5.14
N VAL A 125 9.71 -19.94 6.19
CA VAL A 125 8.45 -19.19 6.06
C VAL A 125 8.68 -17.69 6.22
N GLY A 126 8.36 -16.94 5.18
CA GLY A 126 8.36 -15.48 5.20
C GLY A 126 6.94 -14.94 5.35
N HIS A 127 6.62 -14.40 6.52
CA HIS A 127 5.32 -13.81 6.80
C HIS A 127 5.37 -12.29 6.68
N VAL A 128 4.63 -11.73 5.73
CA VAL A 128 4.56 -10.30 5.47
C VAL A 128 3.14 -9.80 5.64
N THR A 129 2.99 -8.70 6.37
CA THR A 129 1.71 -7.96 6.47
C THR A 129 1.88 -6.59 5.87
N ALA A 130 0.92 -6.14 5.07
CA ALA A 130 1.01 -4.82 4.45
C ALA A 130 0.05 -3.81 5.08
N GLY A 131 0.62 -2.68 5.52
CA GLY A 131 -0.14 -1.49 5.90
C GLY A 131 -0.57 -0.68 4.68
N THR A 132 -0.96 0.58 4.91
CA THR A 132 -1.25 1.54 3.83
C THR A 132 0.06 2.02 3.19
N THR A 133 0.19 1.95 1.86
CA THR A 133 1.41 2.37 1.14
C THR A 133 1.27 3.71 0.43
N GLY A 134 0.06 4.03 -0.05
CA GLY A 134 -0.16 5.19 -0.93
C GLY A 134 0.49 5.05 -2.31
N LEU A 135 0.92 3.83 -2.68
CA LEU A 135 1.53 3.53 -3.97
C LEU A 135 0.49 2.94 -4.92
N ALA A 136 -0.47 3.77 -5.33
CA ALA A 136 -1.52 3.38 -6.25
C ALA A 136 -0.96 3.06 -7.64
N LEU A 137 -1.42 1.96 -8.22
CA LEU A 137 -1.15 1.56 -9.60
C LEU A 137 -2.28 2.04 -10.52
N PRO A 138 -2.03 2.19 -11.83
CA PRO A 138 -3.08 2.51 -12.79
C PRO A 138 -3.99 1.31 -13.11
N LEU A 139 -4.15 0.37 -12.18
CA LEU A 139 -4.92 -0.87 -12.34
C LEU A 139 -6.19 -0.76 -11.49
N LEU A 140 -7.35 -0.89 -12.12
CA LEU A 140 -8.64 -0.85 -11.44
C LEU A 140 -9.37 -2.18 -11.60
N THR A 141 -10.09 -2.59 -10.57
CA THR A 141 -11.03 -3.71 -10.61
C THR A 141 -12.31 -3.35 -9.87
N TYR A 142 -13.46 -3.66 -10.46
CA TYR A 142 -14.75 -3.27 -9.90
C TYR A 142 -15.88 -4.18 -10.40
N GLY A 143 -16.96 -4.21 -9.64
CA GLY A 143 -18.17 -4.97 -9.95
C GLY A 143 -19.41 -4.08 -10.09
N ASP A 144 -20.57 -4.73 -10.20
CA ASP A 144 -21.86 -4.04 -10.35
C ASP A 144 -22.23 -3.22 -9.09
N ALA A 145 -21.80 -3.65 -7.90
CA ALA A 145 -22.04 -2.92 -6.67
C ALA A 145 -21.29 -1.58 -6.64
N ASP A 146 -20.04 -1.56 -7.08
CA ASP A 146 -19.23 -0.34 -7.16
C ASP A 146 -19.80 0.62 -8.21
N LEU A 147 -20.22 0.10 -9.36
CA LEU A 147 -20.89 0.88 -10.40
C LEU A 147 -22.19 1.49 -9.88
N ALA A 148 -23.02 0.73 -9.16
CA ALA A 148 -24.27 1.23 -8.60
C ALA A 148 -24.01 2.34 -7.57
N ALA A 149 -23.03 2.17 -6.68
CA ALA A 149 -22.64 3.18 -5.69
C ALA A 149 -22.14 4.46 -6.37
N ALA A 150 -21.31 4.33 -7.41
CA ALA A 150 -20.78 5.48 -8.15
C ALA A 150 -21.86 6.20 -8.98
N VAL A 151 -22.82 5.47 -9.56
CA VAL A 151 -24.00 6.06 -10.21
C VAL A 151 -24.80 6.89 -9.20
N GLN A 152 -25.06 6.36 -8.01
CA GLN A 152 -25.78 7.10 -6.97
C GLN A 152 -25.03 8.38 -6.57
N ALA A 153 -23.73 8.28 -6.29
CA ALA A 153 -22.90 9.42 -5.92
C ALA A 153 -22.84 10.50 -7.03
N MET A 154 -22.80 10.07 -8.29
CA MET A 154 -22.85 10.97 -9.44
C MET A 154 -24.19 11.69 -9.53
N VAL A 155 -25.31 10.98 -9.43
CA VAL A 155 -26.65 11.57 -9.51
C VAL A 155 -26.87 12.59 -8.38
N ASP A 156 -26.43 12.27 -7.16
CA ASP A 156 -26.52 13.18 -6.02
C ASP A 156 -25.71 14.46 -6.25
N SER A 157 -24.49 14.33 -6.78
CA SER A 157 -23.65 15.47 -7.16
C SER A 157 -24.27 16.29 -8.29
N TYR A 158 -24.91 15.65 -9.27
CA TYR A 158 -25.58 16.32 -10.38
C TYR A 158 -26.79 17.13 -9.90
N ARG A 159 -27.57 16.57 -8.96
CA ARG A 159 -28.71 17.24 -8.31
C ARG A 159 -28.27 18.42 -7.44
N ALA A 160 -27.15 18.29 -6.74
CA ALA A 160 -26.54 19.36 -5.96
C ALA A 160 -25.92 20.47 -6.82
N GLY A 161 -25.77 20.25 -8.14
CA GLY A 161 -25.10 21.19 -9.04
C GLY A 161 -23.58 21.24 -8.86
N THR A 162 -22.99 20.25 -8.19
CA THR A 162 -21.55 20.14 -7.88
C THR A 162 -20.83 19.13 -8.78
N PHE A 163 -21.55 18.47 -9.69
CA PHE A 163 -20.95 17.50 -10.60
C PHE A 163 -19.94 18.13 -11.56
N ALA A 164 -18.73 17.58 -11.56
CA ALA A 164 -17.65 17.95 -12.50
C ALA A 164 -17.26 16.75 -13.38
N SER A 165 -16.97 15.61 -12.75
CA SER A 165 -16.57 14.35 -13.37
C SER A 165 -16.96 13.17 -12.50
N VAL A 166 -16.91 11.95 -13.07
CA VAL A 166 -16.93 10.70 -12.29
C VAL A 166 -15.48 10.30 -12.07
N GLU A 167 -15.06 10.30 -10.81
CA GLU A 167 -13.74 9.80 -10.41
C GLU A 167 -13.85 8.36 -9.89
N PRO A 168 -12.94 7.46 -10.28
CA PRO A 168 -12.82 6.14 -9.67
C PRO A 168 -12.62 6.26 -8.14
N PRO A 169 -13.39 5.53 -7.32
CA PRO A 169 -13.09 5.37 -5.91
C PRO A 169 -11.68 4.82 -5.69
N ALA A 170 -11.02 5.20 -4.59
CA ALA A 170 -9.66 4.75 -4.31
C ALA A 170 -9.57 3.25 -4.00
N ASP A 171 -10.64 2.66 -3.47
CA ASP A 171 -10.73 1.25 -3.06
C ASP A 171 -10.88 0.27 -4.23
N ILE A 172 -11.22 0.76 -5.44
CA ILE A 172 -11.23 -0.07 -6.66
C ILE A 172 -9.85 -0.09 -7.36
N ALA A 173 -8.93 0.79 -6.97
CA ALA A 173 -7.56 0.78 -7.46
C ALA A 173 -6.70 -0.22 -6.70
N PHE A 174 -5.76 -0.86 -7.39
CA PHE A 174 -4.73 -1.65 -6.73
C PHE A 174 -3.61 -0.76 -6.19
N ASP A 175 -3.23 -0.97 -4.93
CA ASP A 175 -1.97 -0.47 -4.39
C ASP A 175 -0.87 -1.52 -4.53
N THR A 176 0.39 -1.08 -4.66
CA THR A 176 1.54 -1.99 -4.57
C THR A 176 2.16 -2.00 -3.17
N TYR A 177 2.70 -3.15 -2.79
CA TYR A 177 3.56 -3.33 -1.63
C TYR A 177 4.76 -4.19 -2.01
N ASP A 178 5.96 -3.71 -1.74
CA ASP A 178 7.19 -4.37 -2.17
C ASP A 178 7.68 -5.38 -1.12
N VAL A 179 8.18 -6.52 -1.59
CA VAL A 179 8.74 -7.60 -0.75
C VAL A 179 10.14 -7.92 -1.23
N ALA A 180 11.13 -7.55 -0.42
CA ALA A 180 12.53 -7.91 -0.66
C ALA A 180 12.84 -9.27 -0.04
N VAL A 181 13.11 -10.28 -0.87
CA VAL A 181 13.52 -11.62 -0.43
C VAL A 181 15.03 -11.71 -0.46
N THR A 182 15.65 -11.70 0.72
CA THR A 182 17.10 -11.77 0.93
C THR A 182 17.58 -13.15 1.38
N GLU A 183 16.66 -14.03 1.76
CA GLU A 183 16.97 -15.42 2.12
C GLU A 183 17.46 -16.22 0.91
N THR A 184 18.66 -16.82 1.04
CA THR A 184 19.33 -17.58 -0.03
C THR A 184 19.81 -18.95 0.41
N GLY A 185 19.79 -19.24 1.72
CA GLY A 185 20.20 -20.53 2.29
C GLY A 185 19.13 -21.62 2.15
N SER A 186 17.87 -21.22 1.96
CA SER A 186 16.74 -22.12 1.75
C SER A 186 15.70 -21.50 0.82
N PRO A 187 14.86 -22.30 0.14
CA PRO A 187 13.66 -21.79 -0.50
C PRO A 187 12.76 -21.08 0.50
N VAL A 188 11.98 -20.13 0.02
CA VAL A 188 11.07 -19.32 0.84
C VAL A 188 9.62 -19.63 0.51
N TYR A 189 8.83 -19.93 1.53
CA TYR A 189 7.37 -19.97 1.47
C TYR A 189 6.85 -18.60 1.90
N LEU A 190 6.29 -17.83 0.97
CA LEU A 190 5.79 -16.49 1.27
C LEU A 190 4.32 -16.55 1.69
N VAL A 191 4.01 -16.01 2.86
CA VAL A 191 2.65 -15.73 3.32
C VAL A 191 2.47 -14.22 3.33
N LEU A 192 1.63 -13.71 2.43
CA LEU A 192 1.44 -12.28 2.20
C LEU A 192 0.02 -11.88 2.60
N GLU A 193 -0.10 -11.17 3.72
CA GLU A 193 -1.38 -10.79 4.33
C GLU A 193 -1.73 -9.33 4.02
N SER A 194 -2.85 -9.17 3.32
CA SER A 194 -3.43 -7.88 2.96
C SER A 194 -4.58 -7.53 3.92
N GLY A 195 -4.58 -6.28 4.39
CA GLY A 195 -5.80 -5.66 4.94
C GLY A 195 -6.88 -5.47 3.85
N PRO A 196 -7.96 -4.74 4.17
CA PRO A 196 -8.99 -4.40 3.19
C PRO A 196 -8.44 -3.66 1.97
N GLY A 197 -9.10 -3.81 0.83
CA GLY A 197 -8.73 -3.16 -0.43
C GLY A 197 -7.99 -4.09 -1.41
N ASN A 198 -7.51 -3.49 -2.52
CA ASN A 198 -6.88 -4.23 -3.61
C ASN A 198 -5.36 -4.07 -3.57
N ARG A 199 -4.61 -5.19 -3.69
CA ARG A 199 -3.15 -5.16 -3.53
C ARG A 199 -2.38 -6.02 -4.52
N ILE A 200 -1.33 -5.46 -5.11
CA ILE A 200 -0.29 -6.19 -5.81
C ILE A 200 0.96 -6.27 -4.92
N TRP A 201 1.39 -7.49 -4.63
CA TRP A 201 2.65 -7.75 -3.95
C TRP A 201 3.78 -7.80 -4.98
N ASN A 202 4.70 -6.85 -4.93
CA ASN A 202 5.81 -6.76 -5.87
C ASN A 202 7.05 -7.45 -5.31
N ILE A 203 7.47 -8.54 -5.95
CA ILE A 203 8.54 -9.38 -5.43
C ILE A 203 9.90 -8.94 -5.96
N HIS A 204 10.88 -8.81 -5.07
CA HIS A 204 12.26 -8.48 -5.39
C HIS A 204 13.19 -9.54 -4.81
N LEU A 205 14.00 -10.17 -5.66
CA LEU A 205 14.87 -11.26 -5.22
C LEU A 205 16.32 -10.78 -5.10
N SER A 206 16.99 -11.20 -4.03
CA SER A 206 18.44 -11.29 -4.02
C SER A 206 18.92 -12.33 -5.02
N PRO A 207 20.09 -12.15 -5.65
CA PRO A 207 20.75 -13.19 -6.43
C PRO A 207 20.84 -14.51 -5.65
N GLY A 208 20.24 -15.57 -6.21
CA GLY A 208 20.22 -16.90 -5.60
C GLY A 208 19.03 -17.18 -4.66
N ALA A 209 18.20 -16.18 -4.34
CA ALA A 209 16.97 -16.39 -3.58
C ALA A 209 15.97 -17.21 -4.39
N GLN A 210 15.28 -18.13 -3.72
CA GLN A 210 14.30 -19.03 -4.34
C GLN A 210 12.99 -18.94 -3.58
N ILE A 211 11.88 -18.84 -4.31
CA ILE A 211 10.53 -18.91 -3.72
C ILE A 211 9.97 -20.29 -4.04
N GLU A 212 9.53 -20.99 -3.00
CA GLU A 212 8.83 -22.26 -3.13
C GLU A 212 7.37 -22.03 -3.53
N ARG A 213 6.70 -21.10 -2.84
CA ARG A 213 5.27 -20.84 -2.98
C ARG A 213 4.92 -19.44 -2.47
N VAL A 214 3.84 -18.88 -3.00
CA VAL A 214 3.21 -17.67 -2.47
C VAL A 214 1.77 -17.95 -2.07
N VAL A 215 1.41 -17.57 -0.86
CA VAL A 215 0.03 -17.53 -0.36
C VAL A 215 -0.38 -16.08 -0.17
N LEU A 216 -1.47 -15.68 -0.79
CA LEU A 216 -2.09 -14.37 -0.61
C LEU A 216 -3.30 -14.51 0.32
N LEU A 217 -3.23 -13.88 1.49
CA LEU A 217 -4.29 -13.88 2.49
C LEU A 217 -4.94 -12.49 2.53
N GLY A 218 -6.26 -12.46 2.59
CA GLY A 218 -7.01 -11.22 2.80
C GLY A 218 -7.17 -10.39 1.53
N GLY A 219 -7.42 -9.09 1.71
CA GLY A 219 -7.81 -8.19 0.62
C GLY A 219 -9.16 -8.50 -0.01
N THR A 220 -9.64 -7.56 -0.82
CA THR A 220 -10.80 -7.75 -1.71
C THR A 220 -10.33 -8.44 -2.98
N HIS A 221 -9.33 -7.86 -3.65
CA HIS A 221 -8.57 -8.49 -4.72
C HIS A 221 -7.07 -8.39 -4.47
N VAL A 222 -6.35 -9.46 -4.76
CA VAL A 222 -4.91 -9.54 -4.52
C VAL A 222 -4.18 -10.14 -5.70
N GLY A 223 -2.92 -9.76 -5.84
CA GLY A 223 -2.04 -10.31 -6.86
C GLY A 223 -0.58 -10.24 -6.47
N VAL A 224 0.25 -10.79 -7.34
CA VAL A 224 1.70 -10.82 -7.21
C VAL A 224 2.35 -10.46 -8.54
N ALA A 225 3.36 -9.60 -8.48
CA ALA A 225 4.17 -9.19 -9.60
C ALA A 225 5.60 -9.73 -9.48
N ASN A 226 6.30 -9.83 -10.61
CA ASN A 226 7.72 -10.21 -10.66
C ASN A 226 8.05 -11.57 -10.02
N LEU A 227 7.08 -12.49 -10.07
CA LEU A 227 7.22 -13.86 -9.58
C LEU A 227 7.47 -14.84 -10.73
N ASP A 228 8.40 -15.77 -10.55
CA ASP A 228 8.66 -16.82 -11.53
C ASP A 228 7.35 -17.59 -11.85
N PRO A 229 7.00 -17.77 -13.14
CA PRO A 229 5.74 -18.41 -13.54
C PRO A 229 5.57 -19.84 -13.02
N VAL A 230 6.64 -20.55 -12.67
CA VAL A 230 6.53 -21.92 -12.13
C VAL A 230 6.17 -21.95 -10.64
N VAL A 231 6.35 -20.83 -9.93
CA VAL A 231 6.03 -20.75 -8.50
C VAL A 231 4.51 -20.76 -8.32
N PRO A 232 3.93 -21.71 -7.58
CA PRO A 232 2.50 -21.75 -7.32
C PRO A 232 2.05 -20.56 -6.46
N VAL A 233 0.84 -20.07 -6.75
CA VAL A 233 0.18 -19.00 -5.99
C VAL A 233 -1.19 -19.52 -5.53
N GLU A 234 -1.43 -19.47 -4.22
CA GLU A 234 -2.74 -19.76 -3.62
C GLU A 234 -3.32 -18.47 -3.05
N VAL A 235 -4.62 -18.27 -3.22
CA VAL A 235 -5.30 -17.04 -2.78
C VAL A 235 -6.49 -17.40 -1.92
N LEU A 236 -6.54 -16.82 -0.72
CA LEU A 236 -7.66 -16.89 0.21
C LEU A 236 -8.12 -15.46 0.54
N PRO A 237 -9.10 -14.90 -0.20
CA PRO A 237 -9.52 -13.51 -0.04
C PRO A 237 -10.22 -13.28 1.30
N GLY A 238 -10.34 -12.02 1.71
CA GLY A 238 -10.89 -11.63 3.03
C GLY A 238 -12.24 -12.28 3.38
N PRO A 239 -13.25 -12.27 2.50
CA PRO A 239 -14.53 -12.94 2.76
C PRO A 239 -14.37 -14.45 3.01
N ALA A 240 -13.52 -15.12 2.23
CA ALA A 240 -13.27 -16.55 2.38
C ALA A 240 -12.49 -16.88 3.66
N MET A 241 -11.58 -15.99 4.11
CA MET A 241 -10.96 -16.12 5.43
C MET A 241 -12.01 -16.08 6.54
N GLY A 242 -12.95 -15.13 6.47
CA GLY A 242 -14.07 -15.02 7.40
C GLY A 242 -14.93 -16.28 7.44
N ASP A 243 -15.29 -16.83 6.29
CA ASP A 243 -16.04 -18.10 6.18
C ASP A 243 -15.28 -19.29 6.78
N CYS A 244 -13.95 -19.23 6.75
CA CYS A 244 -13.06 -20.21 7.34
C CYS A 244 -12.77 -19.97 8.83
N GLY A 245 -13.32 -18.92 9.44
CA GLY A 245 -13.04 -18.53 10.82
C GLY A 245 -11.61 -18.05 11.05
N ILE A 246 -10.94 -17.57 9.99
CA ILE A 246 -9.58 -17.05 10.03
C ILE A 246 -9.65 -15.54 10.14
N ASP A 247 -9.15 -15.02 11.26
CA ASP A 247 -9.23 -13.61 11.60
C ASP A 247 -7.86 -13.14 12.11
N PRO A 248 -7.04 -12.50 11.26
CA PRO A 248 -5.72 -12.04 11.65
C PRO A 248 -5.76 -11.11 12.86
N ALA A 249 -4.95 -11.45 13.86
CA ALA A 249 -4.88 -10.70 15.11
C ALA A 249 -3.46 -10.75 15.67
N TYR A 250 -3.01 -9.62 16.21
CA TYR A 250 -1.63 -9.42 16.64
C TYR A 250 -1.55 -8.72 18.00
N PRO A 251 -0.44 -8.89 18.72
CA PRO A 251 -0.21 -8.18 19.97
C PRO A 251 -0.30 -6.66 19.80
N LEU A 252 -0.90 -5.99 20.78
CA LEU A 252 -0.95 -4.53 20.82
C LEU A 252 0.43 -3.97 21.18
N ASN A 253 0.86 -2.96 20.44
CA ASN A 253 2.06 -2.17 20.75
C ASN A 253 1.85 -1.29 22.00
N PRO A 254 2.92 -0.90 22.73
CA PRO A 254 2.78 -0.12 23.96
C PRO A 254 2.10 1.25 23.79
N GLY A 255 2.21 1.86 22.61
CA GLY A 255 1.60 3.12 22.21
C GLY A 255 0.13 3.01 21.81
N ASN A 256 -0.40 1.79 21.66
CA ASN A 256 -1.77 1.55 21.24
C ASN A 256 -2.78 2.26 22.15
N ARG A 257 -3.84 2.84 21.58
CA ARG A 257 -4.87 3.60 22.30
C ARG A 257 -5.50 2.82 23.46
N ILE A 258 -5.71 1.51 23.30
CA ILE A 258 -6.31 0.65 24.32
C ILE A 258 -5.33 0.50 25.49
N VAL A 259 -4.05 0.29 25.19
CA VAL A 259 -2.98 0.20 26.19
C VAL A 259 -2.77 1.54 26.90
N GLN A 260 -2.90 2.65 26.19
CA GLN A 260 -2.81 4.00 26.79
C GLN A 260 -4.02 4.30 27.69
N ALA A 261 -5.24 3.91 27.29
CA ALA A 261 -6.44 4.04 28.10
C ALA A 261 -6.30 3.29 29.44
N LEU A 262 -5.69 2.09 29.44
CA LEU A 262 -5.40 1.36 30.67
C LEU A 262 -4.48 2.14 31.64
N LYS A 263 -3.51 2.90 31.11
CA LYS A 263 -2.55 3.66 31.90
C LYS A 263 -3.17 4.94 32.47
N SER A 264 -3.78 5.75 31.61
CA SER A 264 -4.17 7.14 31.92
C SER A 264 -5.66 7.45 31.89
N GLY A 265 -6.52 6.50 31.52
CA GLY A 265 -7.97 6.69 31.43
C GLY A 265 -8.68 6.78 32.79
N THR A 266 -9.96 7.10 32.74
CA THR A 266 -10.91 7.01 33.86
C THR A 266 -11.14 5.56 34.29
N ALA A 267 -11.74 5.33 35.46
CA ALA A 267 -12.02 3.98 35.94
C ALA A 267 -12.89 3.16 34.97
N SER A 268 -13.84 3.80 34.29
CA SER A 268 -14.68 3.13 33.28
C SER A 268 -13.87 2.75 32.04
N GLU A 269 -13.05 3.66 31.53
CA GLU A 269 -12.19 3.41 30.36
C GLU A 269 -11.14 2.32 30.64
N LYS A 270 -10.61 2.26 31.87
CA LYS A 270 -9.69 1.20 32.27
C LYS A 270 -10.35 -0.17 32.26
N ALA A 271 -11.55 -0.29 32.83
CA ALA A 271 -12.29 -1.56 32.83
C ALA A 271 -12.62 -2.02 31.40
N GLU A 272 -12.98 -1.10 30.51
CA GLU A 272 -13.19 -1.39 29.10
C GLU A 272 -11.89 -1.82 28.40
N ALA A 273 -10.79 -1.10 28.63
CA ALA A 273 -9.49 -1.43 28.07
C ALA A 273 -8.97 -2.80 28.52
N GLU A 274 -9.18 -3.19 29.78
CA GLU A 274 -8.85 -4.53 30.28
C GLU A 274 -9.60 -5.62 29.52
N ALA A 275 -10.91 -5.45 29.31
CA ALA A 275 -11.73 -6.39 28.55
C ALA A 275 -11.28 -6.49 27.08
N GLN A 276 -10.95 -5.34 26.46
CA GLN A 276 -10.46 -5.30 25.08
C GLN A 276 -9.08 -5.96 24.94
N ILE A 277 -8.17 -5.76 25.90
CA ILE A 277 -6.84 -6.40 25.91
C ILE A 277 -6.99 -7.91 26.04
N ALA A 278 -7.83 -8.40 26.95
CA ALA A 278 -8.07 -9.84 27.11
C ALA A 278 -8.63 -10.46 25.81
N ALA A 279 -9.64 -9.82 25.20
CA ALA A 279 -10.19 -10.27 23.93
C ALA A 279 -9.15 -10.27 22.80
N GLN A 280 -8.26 -9.26 22.74
CA GLN A 280 -7.20 -9.20 21.74
C GLN A 280 -6.13 -10.29 21.95
N GLN A 281 -5.82 -10.62 23.20
CA GLN A 281 -4.91 -11.73 23.54
C GLN A 281 -5.48 -13.07 23.08
N ASP A 282 -6.78 -13.31 23.33
CA ASP A 282 -7.46 -14.53 22.88
C ASP A 282 -7.47 -14.65 21.35
N ARG A 283 -7.79 -13.56 20.63
CA ARG A 283 -7.74 -13.52 19.16
C ARG A 283 -6.32 -13.78 18.63
N THR A 284 -5.31 -13.15 19.24
CA THR A 284 -3.91 -13.36 18.85
C THR A 284 -3.47 -14.81 19.06
N ALA A 285 -3.84 -15.42 20.20
CA ALA A 285 -3.53 -16.81 20.48
C ALA A 285 -4.24 -17.78 19.51
N ALA A 286 -5.49 -17.50 19.15
CA ALA A 286 -6.23 -18.27 18.15
C ALA A 286 -5.55 -18.17 16.77
N TYR A 287 -5.19 -16.96 16.35
CA TYR A 287 -4.53 -16.75 15.05
C TYR A 287 -3.15 -17.41 14.99
N ASN A 288 -2.33 -17.26 16.03
CA ASN A 288 -1.03 -17.94 16.12
C ASN A 288 -1.16 -19.47 16.07
N THR A 289 -2.20 -20.03 16.69
CA THR A 289 -2.47 -21.48 16.64
C THR A 289 -2.79 -21.91 15.22
N TRP A 290 -3.72 -21.22 14.56
CA TRP A 290 -4.06 -21.51 13.16
C TRP A 290 -2.86 -21.35 12.21
N PHE A 291 -2.08 -20.27 12.38
CA PHE A 291 -0.92 -19.97 11.52
C PHE A 291 0.16 -21.04 11.69
N ARG A 292 0.44 -21.45 12.93
CA ARG A 292 1.38 -22.54 13.22
C ARG A 292 0.90 -23.88 12.68
N ASP A 293 -0.39 -24.19 12.81
CA ASP A 293 -0.93 -25.43 12.28
C ASP A 293 -0.91 -25.48 10.74
N SER A 294 -0.94 -24.30 10.08
CA SER A 294 -0.91 -24.17 8.62
C SER A 294 0.52 -24.11 8.05
N PHE A 295 1.44 -23.43 8.73
CA PHE A 295 2.76 -23.06 8.20
C PHE A 295 3.94 -23.48 9.08
N GLY A 296 3.70 -24.02 10.27
CA GLY A 296 4.74 -24.53 11.17
C GLY A 296 5.44 -23.49 12.06
N VAL A 297 5.07 -22.20 11.97
CA VAL A 297 5.64 -21.09 12.76
C VAL A 297 4.55 -20.23 13.39
N ALA A 298 4.85 -19.44 14.42
CA ALA A 298 3.87 -18.48 14.96
C ALA A 298 3.82 -17.20 14.10
N ALA A 299 2.64 -16.60 13.98
CA ALA A 299 2.43 -15.42 13.14
C ALA A 299 3.16 -14.19 13.69
N ASP A 300 3.10 -13.98 15.01
CA ASP A 300 3.72 -12.85 15.72
C ASP A 300 5.25 -12.88 15.75
N GLU A 301 5.86 -14.06 15.72
CA GLU A 301 7.31 -14.23 15.67
C GLU A 301 7.90 -13.89 14.29
N THR A 302 7.14 -14.17 13.22
CA THR A 302 7.64 -14.11 11.84
C THR A 302 7.16 -12.90 11.07
N ARG A 303 6.14 -12.19 11.57
CA ARG A 303 5.55 -11.03 10.92
C ARG A 303 6.59 -9.95 10.60
N ALA A 304 6.60 -9.55 9.35
CA ALA A 304 7.29 -8.38 8.83
C ALA A 304 6.26 -7.42 8.21
N GLY A 305 6.01 -6.29 8.86
CA GLY A 305 5.17 -5.24 8.30
C GLY A 305 4.96 -4.07 9.25
N LEU A 306 5.07 -2.86 8.71
CA LEU A 306 4.88 -1.61 9.44
C LEU A 306 3.81 -0.77 8.73
N GLU A 307 3.00 -0.04 9.50
CA GLU A 307 2.06 0.91 8.92
C GLU A 307 2.84 2.09 8.31
N GLY A 308 2.41 2.57 7.14
CA GLY A 308 3.09 3.65 6.42
C GLY A 308 4.43 3.27 5.77
N SER A 309 4.88 2.02 5.91
CA SER A 309 5.96 1.47 5.08
C SER A 309 5.37 0.78 3.86
N SER A 310 6.03 0.90 2.72
CA SER A 310 5.68 0.21 1.49
C SER A 310 6.54 -1.03 1.21
N ILE A 311 7.45 -1.40 2.13
CA ILE A 311 8.38 -2.52 1.93
C ILE A 311 8.51 -3.38 3.18
N ALA A 312 8.53 -4.70 2.97
CA ALA A 312 8.96 -5.69 3.94
C ALA A 312 10.09 -6.55 3.39
N VAL A 313 10.83 -7.18 4.30
CA VAL A 313 12.01 -7.99 4.01
C VAL A 313 11.81 -9.39 4.55
N VAL A 314 12.02 -10.38 3.69
CA VAL A 314 11.98 -11.80 4.02
C VAL A 314 13.38 -12.39 3.94
N GLY A 315 13.91 -12.76 5.10
CA GLY A 315 15.29 -13.17 5.29
C GLY A 315 16.02 -12.25 6.25
N GLN A 316 17.34 -12.43 6.36
CA GLN A 316 18.17 -11.57 7.19
C GLN A 316 18.56 -10.29 6.44
N GLN A 317 18.93 -9.24 7.18
CA GLN A 317 19.57 -8.08 6.57
C GLN A 317 20.90 -8.52 5.95
N PRO A 318 21.13 -8.28 4.64
CA PRO A 318 22.40 -8.62 4.01
C PRO A 318 23.57 -7.89 4.69
N GLY A 319 24.67 -8.60 4.91
CA GLY A 319 25.94 -8.00 5.31
C GLY A 319 26.53 -7.08 4.23
N GLU A 320 27.58 -6.32 4.56
CA GLU A 320 28.19 -5.34 3.64
C GLU A 320 28.65 -5.95 2.30
N ALA A 321 29.10 -7.21 2.33
CA ALA A 321 29.56 -7.95 1.15
C ALA A 321 28.48 -8.87 0.53
N GLU A 322 27.32 -9.00 1.18
CA GLU A 322 26.25 -9.88 0.71
C GLU A 322 25.31 -9.15 -0.26
N PRO A 323 24.77 -9.85 -1.26
CA PRO A 323 23.95 -9.20 -2.27
C PRO A 323 22.56 -8.87 -1.72
N LYS A 324 22.18 -7.60 -1.90
CA LYS A 324 20.84 -7.09 -1.63
C LYS A 324 19.83 -7.61 -2.65
N ALA A 325 18.55 -7.52 -2.31
CA ALA A 325 17.50 -7.70 -3.30
C ALA A 325 17.62 -6.59 -4.35
N VAL A 326 17.22 -6.90 -5.59
CA VAL A 326 17.22 -5.95 -6.70
C VAL A 326 15.79 -5.56 -7.02
N TYR A 327 15.52 -4.25 -7.04
CA TYR A 327 14.21 -3.73 -7.37
C TYR A 327 13.79 -4.18 -8.78
N ALA A 328 12.61 -4.80 -8.84
CA ALA A 328 11.95 -5.21 -10.06
C ALA A 328 10.72 -4.30 -10.26
N PRO A 329 10.67 -3.46 -11.32
CA PRO A 329 9.57 -2.53 -11.53
C PRO A 329 8.27 -3.27 -11.86
N ILE A 330 7.12 -2.64 -11.57
CA ILE A 330 5.82 -3.13 -12.07
C ILE A 330 5.73 -2.89 -13.58
N GLN A 331 6.34 -1.82 -14.08
CA GLN A 331 6.45 -1.54 -15.51
C GLN A 331 7.04 -2.74 -16.26
N GLY A 332 6.28 -3.28 -17.21
CA GLY A 332 6.68 -4.42 -18.02
C GLY A 332 6.72 -5.76 -17.28
N SER A 333 6.25 -5.82 -16.04
CA SER A 333 6.19 -7.05 -15.25
C SER A 333 5.10 -8.00 -15.73
N ARG A 334 5.18 -9.25 -15.26
CA ARG A 334 4.05 -10.18 -15.28
C ARG A 334 3.35 -10.14 -13.93
N ILE A 335 2.04 -9.92 -13.96
CA ILE A 335 1.18 -9.93 -12.78
C ILE A 335 0.28 -11.15 -12.84
N ARG A 336 0.13 -11.81 -11.70
CA ARG A 336 -0.90 -12.81 -11.48
C ARG A 336 -1.83 -12.32 -10.38
N MET A 337 -3.12 -12.13 -10.66
CA MET A 337 -4.04 -11.51 -9.70
C MET A 337 -5.46 -12.06 -9.78
N THR A 338 -6.24 -11.83 -8.73
CA THR A 338 -7.70 -11.90 -8.77
C THR A 338 -8.26 -10.56 -9.24
N GLN A 339 -9.47 -10.56 -9.79
CA GLN A 339 -10.21 -9.34 -10.13
C GLN A 339 -11.71 -9.62 -9.97
N ASP A 340 -12.53 -8.59 -10.10
CA ASP A 340 -13.99 -8.67 -10.16
C ASP A 340 -14.46 -8.84 -11.63
N SER A 341 -15.65 -8.34 -11.94
CA SER A 341 -16.32 -8.47 -13.21
C SER A 341 -15.68 -7.59 -14.28
N TYR A 342 -15.16 -6.43 -13.87
CA TYR A 342 -14.47 -5.49 -14.73
C TYR A 342 -13.04 -5.26 -14.24
N PHE A 343 -12.15 -5.13 -15.20
CA PHE A 343 -10.76 -4.76 -14.98
C PHE A 343 -10.31 -3.78 -16.06
N GLU A 344 -9.56 -2.77 -15.66
CA GLU A 344 -8.99 -1.81 -16.61
C GLU A 344 -7.63 -1.28 -16.18
N ILE A 345 -6.85 -0.89 -17.18
CA ILE A 345 -5.61 -0.14 -17.02
C ILE A 345 -5.89 1.31 -17.41
N GLN A 346 -5.80 2.23 -16.45
CA GLN A 346 -6.01 3.65 -16.68
C GLN A 346 -5.09 4.14 -17.81
N GLY A 347 -5.67 4.92 -18.73
CA GLY A 347 -4.95 5.41 -19.92
C GLY A 347 -4.84 4.40 -21.08
N GLN A 348 -5.29 3.15 -20.92
CA GLN A 348 -5.35 2.16 -22.01
C GLN A 348 -6.78 1.80 -22.46
N VAL A 349 -7.80 2.26 -21.73
CA VAL A 349 -9.20 2.01 -22.09
C VAL A 349 -9.65 3.02 -23.14
N ALA A 350 -10.47 2.56 -24.09
CA ALA A 350 -11.12 3.45 -25.05
C ALA A 350 -12.05 4.46 -24.34
N GLU A 351 -12.22 5.64 -24.94
CA GLU A 351 -13.10 6.67 -24.41
C GLU A 351 -14.54 6.14 -24.24
N GLY A 352 -15.10 6.31 -23.04
CA GLY A 352 -16.44 5.83 -22.69
C GLY A 352 -16.54 4.37 -22.26
N GLU A 353 -15.48 3.56 -22.39
CA GLU A 353 -15.50 2.14 -21.99
C GLU A 353 -14.94 1.87 -20.59
N GLY A 354 -14.26 2.86 -20.01
CA GLY A 354 -13.72 2.80 -18.65
C GLY A 354 -14.77 3.02 -17.56
N PHE A 355 -14.35 2.97 -16.30
CA PHE A 355 -15.22 3.09 -15.12
C PHE A 355 -16.19 4.29 -15.22
N ALA A 356 -15.64 5.49 -15.43
CA ALA A 356 -16.44 6.71 -15.55
C ALA A 356 -17.44 6.65 -16.72
N GLY A 357 -17.03 6.08 -17.85
CA GLY A 357 -17.89 5.90 -19.02
C GLY A 357 -19.07 4.97 -18.73
N ARG A 358 -18.83 3.86 -18.03
CA ARG A 358 -19.88 2.93 -17.60
C ARG A 358 -20.87 3.58 -16.64
N VAL A 359 -20.38 4.31 -15.64
CA VAL A 359 -21.23 5.06 -14.70
C VAL A 359 -22.12 6.06 -15.46
N MET A 360 -21.53 6.83 -16.39
CA MET A 360 -22.27 7.79 -17.21
C MET A 360 -23.31 7.10 -18.10
N ALA A 361 -22.98 5.96 -18.71
CA ALA A 361 -23.89 5.20 -19.55
C ALA A 361 -25.09 4.67 -18.74
N ILE A 362 -24.84 4.10 -17.55
CA ILE A 362 -25.89 3.59 -16.66
C ILE A 362 -26.82 4.72 -16.23
N ALA A 363 -26.28 5.84 -15.75
CA ALA A 363 -27.08 6.98 -15.32
C ALA A 363 -27.89 7.60 -16.47
N THR A 364 -27.30 7.71 -17.66
CA THR A 364 -28.00 8.22 -18.86
C THR A 364 -29.16 7.31 -19.25
N SER A 365 -28.97 5.98 -19.15
CA SER A 365 -30.04 5.02 -19.36
C SER A 365 -31.19 5.21 -18.37
N PHE A 366 -30.90 5.42 -17.08
CA PHE A 366 -31.92 5.72 -16.07
C PHE A 366 -32.64 7.06 -16.33
N ALA A 367 -31.94 8.03 -16.92
CA ALA A 367 -32.48 9.33 -17.27
C ALA A 367 -33.22 9.35 -18.63
N SER A 368 -33.56 8.18 -19.19
CA SER A 368 -34.20 8.05 -20.51
C SER A 368 -33.43 8.74 -21.64
N GLY A 369 -32.10 8.81 -21.53
CA GLY A 369 -31.22 9.46 -22.51
C GLY A 369 -30.94 10.94 -22.24
N ASP A 370 -31.57 11.57 -21.25
CA ASP A 370 -31.36 12.99 -20.92
C ASP A 370 -31.11 13.19 -19.42
N LEU A 371 -29.84 13.38 -19.05
CA LEU A 371 -29.41 13.61 -17.66
C LEU A 371 -30.07 14.84 -17.03
N THR A 372 -30.59 15.81 -17.80
CA THR A 372 -31.28 16.97 -17.22
C THR A 372 -32.55 16.57 -16.46
N THR A 373 -33.16 15.44 -16.82
CA THR A 373 -34.33 14.87 -16.13
C THR A 373 -34.02 14.46 -14.69
N LEU A 374 -32.76 14.15 -14.37
CA LEU A 374 -32.34 13.77 -13.02
C LEU A 374 -32.47 14.90 -11.99
N ARG A 375 -32.53 16.17 -12.45
CA ARG A 375 -32.77 17.34 -11.58
C ARG A 375 -34.21 17.46 -11.09
N GLN A 376 -35.15 16.75 -11.72
CA GLN A 376 -36.58 16.92 -11.43
C GLN A 376 -37.11 16.00 -10.31
N GLY A 377 -36.22 15.31 -9.57
CA GLY A 377 -36.56 14.72 -8.28
C GLY A 377 -37.38 13.44 -8.34
N VAL A 378 -36.98 12.46 -9.17
CA VAL A 378 -37.48 11.09 -9.03
C VAL A 378 -36.71 10.43 -7.89
N ALA A 379 -37.40 10.07 -6.80
CA ALA A 379 -36.79 9.27 -5.73
C ALA A 379 -36.45 7.87 -6.26
N PHE A 380 -35.25 7.39 -5.93
CA PHE A 380 -34.79 6.04 -6.25
C PHE A 380 -35.33 5.01 -5.27
#